data_AF-A0A554NF89-F1
#
_entry.id   AF-A0A554NF89-F1
#
_cell.length_a   1.000
_cell.length_b   1.000
_cell.length_c   1.000
_cell.angle_alpha   90.00
_cell.angle_beta   90.00
_cell.angle_gamma   90.00
#
_symmetry.space_group_name_H-M   'P 1'
#
loop_
_entity.id
_entity.type
_entity.pdbx_description
1 polymer ?
#
loop_
_entity_poly.entity_id
_entity_poly.type
_entity_poly.pdbx_seq_one_letter_code
_entity_poly.pdbx_strand_id
1 'polypeptide(L)'
;MSGDDAAAETTGAGDRAGVLRSKRDATRYQILVEIAQRQPAVSQQEVADAIGVTAQAVSDYLQGLVAEDYVEKHGRGRYEVTNEGVDWLMSRTEALRDYVGHVSEDVLGRVEVDTALATAHIDEGQPVSLSMRDGVLRATPGSAGSATGVAVTTADTDEDVGVTEFEGLVDYEWGEVRVVSVPRVHEGGSGAVDPDALAERRTDIDLLAVAGTEALAAVRRAGLDLDIRFGAPAAVAEAAHRGLDVLVVASVTELSAVTDALRDGDLGYDVIDGETL
;
A
#
# COMPACT_ATOMS: atom_id res chain seq x y z
N MET A 1 -23.43 30.27 -35.62
CA MET A 1 -22.14 30.97 -35.76
C MET A 1 -21.79 31.49 -34.39
N SER A 2 -21.00 30.71 -33.65
CA SER A 2 -19.58 31.02 -33.39
C SER A 2 -19.55 31.83 -32.10
N GLY A 3 -19.15 31.27 -30.96
CA GLY A 3 -18.05 30.35 -30.73
C GLY A 3 -17.23 31.04 -29.65
N ASP A 4 -17.57 30.75 -28.39
CA ASP A 4 -16.81 31.23 -27.24
C ASP A 4 -15.89 30.08 -26.85
N ASP A 5 -14.70 30.12 -27.44
CA ASP A 5 -13.64 29.14 -27.33
C ASP A 5 -12.83 29.50 -26.08
N ALA A 6 -13.17 28.84 -24.96
CA ALA A 6 -12.38 28.85 -23.75
C ALA A 6 -11.06 28.12 -24.03
N ALA A 7 -10.04 28.88 -24.41
CA ALA A 7 -8.67 28.41 -24.50
C ALA A 7 -8.14 28.05 -23.10
N ALA A 8 -8.33 26.79 -22.71
CA ALA A 8 -7.65 26.19 -21.58
C ALA A 8 -6.15 26.05 -21.88
N GLU A 9 -5.35 26.70 -21.04
CA GLU A 9 -3.90 26.60 -20.97
C GLU A 9 -3.45 25.13 -20.84
N THR A 10 -3.09 24.52 -21.95
CA THR A 10 -2.43 23.21 -21.98
C THR A 10 -0.91 23.43 -21.98
N THR A 11 -0.35 23.90 -20.87
CA THR A 11 1.09 24.21 -20.78
C THR A 11 1.89 23.25 -19.89
N GLY A 12 1.29 22.15 -19.40
CA GLY A 12 1.90 21.32 -18.36
C GLY A 12 2.54 19.98 -18.76
N ALA A 13 2.32 19.46 -19.97
CA ALA A 13 2.74 18.09 -20.34
C ALA A 13 4.01 18.01 -21.21
N GLY A 14 4.46 19.14 -21.75
CA GLY A 14 5.54 19.20 -22.74
C GLY A 14 6.97 19.07 -22.19
N ASP A 15 7.19 19.34 -20.90
CA ASP A 15 8.54 19.53 -20.34
C ASP A 15 9.08 18.32 -19.53
N ARG A 16 8.22 17.34 -19.21
CA ARG A 16 8.51 16.28 -18.22
C ARG A 16 9.43 15.14 -18.68
N ALA A 17 10.09 15.23 -19.84
CA ALA A 17 11.08 14.24 -20.27
C ALA A 17 12.31 14.87 -20.95
N GLY A 18 12.71 16.07 -20.52
CA GLY A 18 13.76 16.88 -21.15
C GLY A 18 15.06 16.11 -21.43
N VAL A 19 15.53 15.29 -20.48
CA VAL A 19 16.78 14.52 -20.61
C VAL A 19 16.68 13.44 -21.69
N LEU A 20 15.58 12.68 -21.76
CA LEU A 20 15.43 11.58 -22.72
C LEU A 20 15.03 12.06 -24.12
N ARG A 21 14.41 13.25 -24.22
CA ARG A 21 14.01 13.86 -25.50
C ARG A 21 15.15 14.61 -26.18
N SER A 22 16.11 15.11 -25.39
CA SER A 22 17.24 15.90 -25.87
C SER A 22 18.55 15.15 -25.65
N LYS A 23 19.12 14.64 -26.75
CA LYS A 23 20.47 14.03 -26.73
C LYS A 23 21.51 14.98 -26.11
N ARG A 24 21.32 16.28 -26.30
CA ARG A 24 22.18 17.33 -25.73
C ARG A 24 22.08 17.36 -24.20
N ASP A 25 20.87 17.31 -23.65
CA ASP A 25 20.65 17.40 -22.20
C ASP A 25 20.98 16.08 -21.49
N ALA A 26 20.75 14.93 -22.14
CA ALA A 26 21.27 13.64 -21.69
C ALA A 26 22.78 13.66 -21.48
N THR A 27 23.54 14.12 -22.49
CA THR A 27 24.99 14.18 -22.40
C THR A 27 25.45 15.21 -21.36
N ARG A 28 24.79 16.37 -21.24
CA ARG A 28 25.10 17.36 -20.20
C ARG A 28 24.84 16.83 -18.79
N TYR A 29 23.73 16.12 -18.59
CA TYR A 29 23.39 15.47 -17.32
C TYR A 29 24.45 14.44 -16.93
N GLN A 30 24.84 13.57 -17.86
CA GLN A 30 25.89 12.58 -17.62
C GLN A 30 27.23 13.26 -17.28
N ILE A 31 27.62 14.32 -18.01
CA ILE A 31 28.85 15.08 -17.71
C ILE A 31 28.80 15.69 -16.31
N LEU A 32 27.70 16.34 -15.94
CA LEU A 32 27.53 16.96 -14.61
C LEU A 32 27.56 15.92 -13.48
N VAL A 33 26.93 14.75 -13.68
CA VAL A 33 26.97 13.63 -12.73
C VAL A 33 28.40 13.11 -12.54
N GLU A 34 29.16 12.92 -13.63
CA GLU A 34 30.55 12.47 -13.55
C GLU A 34 31.46 13.49 -12.87
N ILE A 35 31.18 14.79 -13.02
CA ILE A 35 31.89 15.84 -12.30
C ILE A 35 31.52 15.83 -10.83
N ALA A 36 30.22 15.83 -10.49
CA ALA A 36 29.75 15.84 -9.11
C ALA A 36 30.30 14.66 -8.29
N GLN A 37 30.46 13.48 -8.90
CA GLN A 37 31.02 12.30 -8.23
C GLN A 37 32.53 12.38 -7.94
N ARG A 38 33.29 13.16 -8.73
CA ARG A 38 34.77 13.15 -8.70
C ARG A 38 35.41 14.53 -8.52
N GLN A 39 34.58 15.55 -8.31
CA GLN A 39 35.03 16.92 -8.09
C GLN A 39 35.94 17.03 -6.87
N PRO A 40 36.90 17.97 -6.88
CA PRO A 40 37.21 18.89 -7.98
C PRO A 40 38.21 18.28 -9.00
N ALA A 41 38.63 17.02 -8.83
CA ALA A 41 39.77 16.43 -9.53
C ALA A 41 39.32 15.40 -10.58
N VAL A 42 38.71 15.89 -11.66
CA VAL A 42 38.28 15.06 -12.80
C VAL A 42 38.66 15.73 -14.12
N SER A 43 39.32 14.99 -15.00
CA SER A 43 39.73 15.45 -16.32
C SER A 43 38.65 15.20 -17.37
N GLN A 44 38.69 15.96 -18.47
CA GLN A 44 37.76 15.77 -19.61
C GLN A 44 37.86 14.38 -20.23
N GLN A 45 39.05 13.76 -20.18
CA GLN A 45 39.28 12.42 -20.72
C GLN A 45 38.59 11.37 -19.85
N GLU A 46 38.71 11.48 -18.52
CA GLU A 46 38.03 10.58 -17.58
C GLU A 46 36.50 10.68 -17.69
N VAL A 47 35.95 11.90 -17.87
CA VAL A 47 34.51 12.07 -18.12
C VAL A 47 34.12 11.45 -19.46
N ALA A 48 34.92 11.65 -20.51
CA ALA A 48 34.65 11.13 -21.85
C ALA A 48 34.64 9.59 -21.88
N ASP A 49 35.61 8.96 -21.22
CA ASP A 49 35.73 7.52 -21.10
C ASP A 49 34.53 6.93 -20.32
N ALA A 50 34.09 7.60 -19.26
CA ALA A 50 32.97 7.14 -18.43
C ALA A 50 31.62 7.15 -19.16
N ILE A 51 31.38 8.16 -20.00
CA ILE A 51 30.08 8.32 -20.70
C ILE A 51 30.12 7.83 -22.16
N GLY A 52 31.28 7.34 -22.63
CA GLY A 52 31.45 6.74 -23.96
C GLY A 52 31.41 7.75 -25.12
N VAL A 53 31.96 8.95 -24.92
CA VAL A 53 32.06 9.99 -25.97
C VAL A 53 33.51 10.47 -26.14
N THR A 54 33.76 11.38 -27.09
CA THR A 54 35.12 11.91 -27.30
C THR A 54 35.44 13.04 -26.31
N ALA A 55 36.70 13.19 -25.92
CA ALA A 55 37.16 14.29 -25.06
C ALA A 55 36.87 15.68 -25.67
N GLN A 56 36.89 15.80 -27.01
CA GLN A 56 36.50 17.03 -27.70
C GLN A 56 35.02 17.35 -27.48
N ALA A 57 34.13 16.36 -27.60
CA ALA A 57 32.72 16.54 -27.33
C ALA A 57 32.47 16.99 -25.89
N VAL A 58 33.14 16.37 -24.91
CA VAL A 58 33.07 16.81 -23.50
C VAL A 58 33.55 18.25 -23.35
N SER A 59 34.63 18.63 -24.04
CA SER A 59 35.13 20.01 -24.03
C SER A 59 34.11 21.02 -24.53
N ASP A 60 33.39 20.70 -25.61
CA ASP A 60 32.36 21.56 -26.18
C ASP A 60 31.15 21.68 -25.24
N TYR A 61 30.72 20.59 -24.61
CA TYR A 61 29.65 20.62 -23.61
C TYR A 61 30.03 21.40 -22.35
N LEU A 62 31.26 21.25 -21.87
CA LEU A 62 31.78 21.98 -20.72
C LEU A 62 31.83 23.49 -20.95
N GLN A 63 32.12 23.95 -22.17
CA GLN A 63 32.07 25.37 -22.50
C GLN A 63 30.65 25.94 -22.28
N GLY A 64 29.62 25.18 -22.69
CA GLY A 64 28.23 25.56 -22.45
C GLY A 64 27.86 25.52 -20.96
N LEU A 65 28.27 24.47 -20.25
CA LEU A 65 28.00 24.32 -18.82
C LEU A 65 28.66 25.42 -17.98
N VAL A 66 29.86 25.86 -18.34
CA VAL A 66 30.55 27.01 -17.71
C VAL A 66 29.85 28.33 -18.08
N ALA A 67 29.41 28.49 -19.33
CA ALA A 67 28.71 29.70 -19.76
C ALA A 67 27.33 29.87 -19.09
N GLU A 68 26.70 28.76 -18.71
CA GLU A 68 25.41 28.70 -18.01
C GLU A 68 25.56 28.62 -16.49
N ASP A 69 26.78 28.80 -15.97
CA ASP A 69 27.10 28.78 -14.53
C ASP A 69 26.75 27.47 -13.81
N TYR A 70 26.71 26.34 -14.52
CA TYR A 70 26.49 25.00 -13.92
C TYR A 70 27.79 24.32 -13.48
N VAL A 71 28.94 24.77 -14.01
CA VAL A 71 30.26 24.23 -13.67
C VAL A 71 31.26 25.37 -13.53
N GLU A 72 32.03 25.35 -12.44
CA GLU A 72 33.18 26.22 -12.26
C GLU A 72 34.49 25.49 -12.62
N LYS A 73 35.46 26.24 -13.17
CA LYS A 73 36.78 25.72 -13.56
C LYS A 73 37.89 26.34 -12.72
N HIS A 74 38.47 25.53 -11.82
CA HIS A 74 39.51 25.99 -10.89
C HIS A 74 40.96 25.85 -11.40
N GLY A 75 41.17 25.29 -12.60
CA GLY A 75 42.52 25.14 -13.17
C GLY A 75 42.61 24.17 -14.34
N ARG A 76 43.79 23.57 -14.57
CA ARG A 76 43.98 22.54 -15.60
C ARG A 76 43.29 21.25 -15.15
N GLY A 77 42.18 20.91 -15.81
CA GLY A 77 41.46 19.65 -15.61
C GLY A 77 40.83 19.52 -14.22
N ARG A 78 40.36 20.64 -13.66
CA ARG A 78 39.62 20.65 -12.38
C ARG A 78 38.30 21.38 -12.58
N TYR A 79 37.22 20.68 -12.32
CA TYR A 79 35.85 21.12 -12.50
C TYR A 79 35.08 20.86 -11.21
N GLU A 80 34.23 21.80 -10.85
CA GLU A 80 33.33 21.70 -9.70
C GLU A 80 31.92 22.09 -10.16
N VAL A 81 30.91 21.36 -9.71
CA VAL A 81 29.52 21.69 -10.00
C VAL A 81 29.09 22.82 -9.06
N THR A 82 28.53 23.88 -9.62
CA THR A 82 28.00 25.01 -8.85
C THR A 82 26.66 24.64 -8.21
N ASN A 83 26.13 25.49 -7.33
CA ASN A 83 24.77 25.29 -6.79
C ASN A 83 23.71 25.26 -7.90
N GLU A 84 23.81 26.13 -8.90
CA GLU A 84 22.90 26.14 -10.07
C GLU A 84 23.00 24.82 -10.87
N GLY A 85 24.22 24.27 -10.99
CA GLY A 85 24.43 22.95 -11.60
C GLY A 85 23.82 21.81 -10.80
N VAL A 86 23.86 21.90 -9.47
CA VAL A 86 23.21 20.94 -8.55
C VAL A 86 21.68 21.04 -8.67
N ASP A 87 21.11 22.25 -8.66
CA ASP A 87 19.68 22.46 -8.80
C ASP A 87 19.16 21.97 -10.16
N TRP A 88 19.95 22.21 -11.21
CA TRP A 88 19.68 21.65 -12.53
C TRP A 88 19.72 20.11 -12.50
N LEU A 89 20.71 19.48 -11.86
CA LEU A 89 20.76 18.01 -11.72
C LEU A 89 19.55 17.48 -10.95
N MET A 90 19.15 18.13 -9.86
CA MET A 90 17.99 17.72 -9.05
C MET A 90 16.70 17.77 -9.87
N SER A 91 16.43 18.89 -10.54
CA SER A 91 15.22 19.04 -11.38
C SER A 91 15.16 18.03 -12.52
N ARG A 92 16.30 17.72 -13.15
CA ARG A 92 16.36 16.70 -14.21
C ARG A 92 16.23 15.28 -13.69
N THR A 93 16.71 15.01 -12.47
CA THR A 93 16.53 13.71 -11.80
C THR A 93 15.07 13.48 -11.42
N GLU A 94 14.40 14.50 -10.88
CA GLU A 94 12.97 14.45 -10.54
C GLU A 94 12.13 14.17 -11.80
N ALA A 95 12.35 14.93 -12.87
CA ALA A 95 11.66 14.70 -14.14
C ALA A 95 11.89 13.28 -14.70
N LEU A 96 13.08 12.69 -14.50
CA LEU A 96 13.35 11.30 -14.90
C LEU A 96 12.60 10.29 -14.02
N ARG A 97 12.53 10.53 -12.70
CA ARG A 97 11.77 9.68 -11.76
C ARG A 97 10.29 9.68 -12.09
N ASP A 98 9.71 10.86 -12.32
CA ASP A 98 8.31 11.02 -12.71
C ASP A 98 7.99 10.24 -13.99
N TYR A 99 8.88 10.34 -14.98
CA TYR A 99 8.72 9.62 -16.24
C TYR A 99 8.78 8.10 -16.06
N VAL A 100 9.71 7.59 -15.25
CA VAL A 100 9.81 6.16 -14.95
C VAL A 100 8.58 5.68 -14.17
N GLY A 101 8.07 6.47 -13.22
CA GLY A 101 6.82 6.21 -12.50
C GLY A 101 5.65 6.05 -13.48
N HIS A 102 5.42 7.06 -14.32
CA HIS A 102 4.37 7.02 -15.35
C HIS A 102 4.48 5.80 -16.26
N VAL A 103 5.68 5.45 -16.74
CA VAL A 103 5.84 4.27 -17.61
C VAL A 103 5.58 2.98 -16.83
N SER A 104 6.01 2.88 -15.59
CA SER A 104 5.90 1.65 -14.81
C SER A 104 4.48 1.42 -14.28
N GLU A 105 3.78 2.49 -13.93
CA GLU A 105 2.44 2.46 -13.33
C GLU A 105 1.35 2.55 -14.40
N ASP A 106 1.46 3.50 -15.34
CA ASP A 106 0.38 3.80 -16.28
C ASP A 106 0.51 3.09 -17.64
N VAL A 107 1.74 2.75 -18.06
CA VAL A 107 1.99 2.16 -19.40
C VAL A 107 2.29 0.67 -19.34
N LEU A 108 3.13 0.26 -18.39
CA LEU A 108 3.56 -1.13 -18.19
C LEU A 108 2.89 -1.77 -16.96
N GLY A 109 2.19 -0.97 -16.15
CA GLY A 109 1.45 -1.47 -15.01
C GLY A 109 0.49 -2.53 -15.49
N ARG A 110 0.56 -3.72 -14.90
CA ARG A 110 -0.56 -4.64 -15.01
C ARG A 110 -1.71 -3.93 -14.31
N VAL A 111 -2.82 -3.76 -15.01
CA VAL A 111 -4.09 -3.34 -14.42
C VAL A 111 -4.28 -4.18 -13.16
N GLU A 112 -4.12 -3.56 -11.99
CA GLU A 112 -4.34 -4.25 -10.73
C GLU A 112 -5.84 -4.50 -10.67
N VAL A 113 -6.20 -5.78 -10.67
CA VAL A 113 -7.59 -6.23 -10.66
C VAL A 113 -7.87 -6.74 -9.25
N ASP A 114 -8.63 -5.98 -8.51
CA ASP A 114 -9.20 -6.42 -7.25
C ASP A 114 -10.37 -7.36 -7.52
N THR A 115 -10.58 -8.33 -6.63
CA THR A 115 -11.71 -9.25 -6.72
C THR A 115 -12.73 -8.90 -5.64
N ALA A 116 -13.98 -8.69 -6.05
CA ALA A 116 -15.10 -8.45 -5.17
C ALA A 116 -16.25 -9.43 -5.46
N LEU A 117 -17.17 -9.60 -4.51
CA LEU A 117 -18.42 -10.32 -4.77
C LEU A 117 -19.50 -9.36 -5.28
N ALA A 118 -20.12 -9.71 -6.39
CA ALA A 118 -21.18 -8.92 -6.98
C ALA A 118 -22.45 -8.96 -6.11
N THR A 119 -23.03 -7.80 -5.78
CA THR A 119 -24.30 -7.72 -5.04
C THR A 119 -25.54 -7.86 -5.93
N ALA A 120 -25.36 -7.67 -7.23
CA ALA A 120 -26.34 -7.82 -8.30
C ALA A 120 -25.60 -8.11 -9.60
N HIS A 121 -26.32 -8.43 -10.67
CA HIS A 121 -25.73 -8.58 -11.99
C HIS A 121 -24.92 -7.34 -12.40
N ILE A 122 -23.68 -7.56 -12.83
CA ILE A 122 -22.73 -6.54 -13.29
C ILE A 122 -22.20 -6.97 -14.65
N ASP A 123 -22.36 -6.11 -15.65
CA ASP A 123 -21.76 -6.28 -16.97
C ASP A 123 -20.28 -5.83 -16.97
N GLU A 124 -19.45 -6.44 -17.82
CA GLU A 124 -18.09 -5.96 -18.08
C GLU A 124 -18.11 -4.50 -18.58
N GLY A 125 -17.22 -3.66 -18.03
CA GLY A 125 -17.13 -2.22 -18.30
C GLY A 125 -18.13 -1.37 -17.50
N GLN A 126 -18.96 -1.98 -16.66
CA GLN A 126 -19.92 -1.26 -15.84
C GLN A 126 -19.23 -0.61 -14.63
N PRO A 127 -19.55 0.65 -14.29
CA PRO A 127 -19.07 1.27 -13.06
C PRO A 127 -19.71 0.59 -11.84
N VAL A 128 -18.90 0.38 -10.81
CA VAL A 128 -19.28 -0.25 -9.55
C VAL A 128 -18.82 0.57 -8.35
N SER A 129 -19.59 0.47 -7.27
CA SER A 129 -19.27 1.02 -5.96
C SER A 129 -18.86 -0.13 -5.06
N LEU A 130 -17.75 0.06 -4.35
CA LEU A 130 -17.13 -0.96 -3.52
C LEU A 130 -17.42 -0.71 -2.04
N SER A 131 -17.65 -1.79 -1.30
CA SER A 131 -17.88 -1.74 0.15
C SER A 131 -17.38 -3.03 0.81
N MET A 132 -16.84 -2.95 2.03
CA MET A 132 -16.55 -4.13 2.83
C MET A 132 -17.82 -4.57 3.56
N ARG A 133 -18.22 -5.83 3.43
CA ARG A 133 -19.33 -6.40 4.22
C ARG A 133 -19.03 -7.85 4.54
N ASP A 134 -19.24 -8.24 5.78
CA ASP A 134 -18.93 -9.59 6.28
C ASP A 134 -17.46 -9.98 6.02
N GLY A 135 -16.56 -9.00 6.10
CA GLY A 135 -15.14 -9.13 5.81
C GLY A 135 -14.74 -9.39 4.36
N VAL A 136 -15.70 -9.29 3.43
CA VAL A 136 -15.51 -9.49 1.99
C VAL A 136 -15.77 -8.19 1.25
N LEU A 137 -14.92 -7.90 0.25
CA LEU A 137 -15.13 -6.78 -0.65
C LEU A 137 -16.33 -7.08 -1.55
N ARG A 138 -17.29 -6.17 -1.62
CA ARG A 138 -18.51 -6.31 -2.42
C ARG A 138 -18.59 -5.21 -3.46
N ALA A 139 -18.99 -5.56 -4.68
CA ALA A 139 -19.22 -4.64 -5.78
C ALA A 139 -20.72 -4.49 -6.03
N THR A 140 -21.19 -3.24 -6.04
CA THR A 140 -22.58 -2.89 -6.34
C THR A 140 -22.64 -2.05 -7.61
N PRO A 141 -23.54 -2.34 -8.57
CA PRO A 141 -23.78 -1.49 -9.73
C PRO A 141 -23.89 0.01 -9.42
N GLY A 142 -23.17 0.83 -10.19
CA GLY A 142 -23.20 2.30 -10.10
C GLY A 142 -22.03 2.89 -9.33
N SER A 143 -21.96 4.21 -9.23
CA SER A 143 -20.80 4.96 -8.70
C SER A 143 -21.19 5.90 -7.54
N ALA A 144 -22.13 5.46 -6.69
CA ALA A 144 -22.67 6.27 -5.61
C ALA A 144 -21.89 6.15 -4.28
N GLY A 145 -21.01 5.14 -4.18
CA GLY A 145 -20.19 4.89 -2.99
C GLY A 145 -18.95 5.79 -2.89
N SER A 146 -18.30 5.75 -1.75
CA SER A 146 -17.02 6.43 -1.45
C SER A 146 -15.82 5.78 -2.13
N ALA A 147 -15.89 4.48 -2.40
CA ALA A 147 -14.97 3.75 -3.26
C ALA A 147 -15.69 3.31 -4.54
N THR A 148 -15.05 3.54 -5.69
CA THR A 148 -15.59 3.19 -7.01
C THR A 148 -14.54 2.52 -7.87
N GLY A 149 -15.00 1.80 -8.89
CA GLY A 149 -14.15 1.23 -9.94
C GLY A 149 -14.97 0.80 -11.14
N VAL A 150 -14.32 0.08 -12.05
CA VAL A 150 -14.92 -0.44 -13.28
C VAL A 150 -14.75 -1.95 -13.33
N ALA A 151 -15.85 -2.67 -13.59
CA ALA A 151 -15.82 -4.11 -13.73
C ALA A 151 -15.05 -4.53 -15.00
N VAL A 152 -14.14 -5.50 -14.88
CA VAL A 152 -13.40 -6.09 -16.00
C VAL A 152 -13.87 -7.51 -16.34
N THR A 153 -14.82 -8.04 -15.57
CA THR A 153 -15.54 -9.28 -15.86
C THR A 153 -17.04 -9.08 -15.65
N THR A 154 -17.86 -9.90 -16.31
CA THR A 154 -19.30 -10.00 -16.02
C THR A 154 -19.51 -10.99 -14.87
N ALA A 155 -20.44 -10.69 -13.96
CA ALA A 155 -20.77 -11.54 -12.82
C ALA A 155 -22.25 -11.44 -12.46
N ASP A 156 -22.87 -12.56 -12.10
CA ASP A 156 -24.18 -12.59 -11.43
C ASP A 156 -24.01 -12.39 -9.91
N THR A 157 -25.13 -12.24 -9.18
CA THR A 157 -25.11 -12.06 -7.72
C THR A 157 -24.30 -13.17 -7.02
N ASP A 158 -23.43 -12.76 -6.09
CA ASP A 158 -22.51 -13.59 -5.30
C ASP A 158 -21.41 -14.32 -6.12
N GLU A 159 -21.24 -13.98 -7.39
CA GLU A 159 -20.07 -14.39 -8.17
C GLU A 159 -18.91 -13.39 -8.02
N ASP A 160 -17.69 -13.83 -8.32
CA ASP A 160 -16.51 -12.98 -8.33
C ASP A 160 -16.50 -12.05 -9.54
N VAL A 161 -16.29 -10.76 -9.27
CA VAL A 161 -16.09 -9.74 -10.29
C VAL A 161 -14.72 -9.10 -10.12
N GLY A 162 -13.96 -9.06 -11.21
CA GLY A 162 -12.73 -8.28 -11.28
C GLY A 162 -13.07 -6.81 -11.41
N VAL A 163 -12.41 -5.96 -10.61
CA VAL A 163 -12.60 -4.51 -10.62
C VAL A 163 -11.26 -3.81 -10.77
N THR A 164 -11.21 -2.78 -11.59
CA THR A 164 -10.04 -1.92 -11.75
C THR A 164 -10.43 -0.44 -11.67
N GLU A 165 -9.46 0.46 -11.93
CA GLU A 165 -9.64 1.91 -11.81
C GLU A 165 -10.20 2.26 -10.43
N PHE A 166 -9.65 1.62 -9.40
CA PHE A 166 -10.07 1.80 -8.01
C PHE A 166 -9.77 3.24 -7.57
N GLU A 167 -10.81 3.98 -7.24
CA GLU A 167 -10.73 5.35 -6.73
C GLU A 167 -11.47 5.46 -5.40
N GLY A 168 -10.91 6.23 -4.47
CA GLY A 168 -11.51 6.50 -3.16
C GLY A 168 -11.02 5.56 -2.05
N LEU A 169 -11.73 5.52 -0.93
CA LEU A 169 -11.44 4.64 0.20
C LEU A 169 -12.66 3.78 0.47
N VAL A 170 -12.46 2.48 0.70
CA VAL A 170 -13.57 1.62 1.12
C VAL A 170 -13.93 2.03 2.54
N ASP A 171 -15.15 2.53 2.72
CA ASP A 171 -15.67 2.79 4.06
C ASP A 171 -15.86 1.47 4.81
N TYR A 172 -15.10 1.28 5.88
CA TYR A 172 -15.37 0.25 6.88
C TYR A 172 -14.74 0.63 8.23
N GLU A 173 -15.36 0.16 9.30
CA GLU A 173 -14.84 0.25 10.66
C GLU A 173 -14.19 -1.08 11.03
N TRP A 174 -13.16 -1.05 11.87
CA TRP A 174 -12.56 -2.27 12.40
C TRP A 174 -13.53 -2.94 13.36
N GLY A 175 -13.53 -4.27 13.37
CA GLY A 175 -14.32 -5.06 14.30
C GLY A 175 -13.75 -5.00 15.72
N GLU A 176 -14.61 -5.22 16.70
CA GLU A 176 -14.26 -5.30 18.11
C GLU A 176 -13.74 -6.70 18.46
N VAL A 177 -12.64 -6.78 19.20
CA VAL A 177 -12.12 -8.06 19.69
C VAL A 177 -12.30 -8.17 21.20
N ARG A 178 -13.03 -9.19 21.63
CA ARG A 178 -13.21 -9.54 23.05
C ARG A 178 -12.47 -10.82 23.36
N VAL A 179 -11.66 -10.82 24.41
CA VAL A 179 -10.85 -11.96 24.82
C VAL A 179 -11.28 -12.45 26.19
N VAL A 180 -11.70 -13.71 26.28
CA VAL A 180 -12.00 -14.40 27.52
C VAL A 180 -10.80 -15.26 27.89
N SER A 181 -10.15 -14.95 29.01
CA SER A 181 -9.03 -15.76 29.50
C SER A 181 -9.54 -16.97 30.28
N VAL A 182 -8.93 -18.14 30.05
CA VAL A 182 -9.26 -19.40 30.73
C VAL A 182 -8.05 -19.82 31.56
N PRO A 183 -8.21 -20.05 32.88
CA PRO A 183 -7.13 -20.49 33.75
C PRO A 183 -6.50 -21.81 33.29
N ARG A 184 -5.34 -22.16 33.86
CA ARG A 184 -4.72 -23.47 33.60
C ARG A 184 -5.56 -24.59 34.21
N VAL A 185 -5.46 -25.80 33.66
CA VAL A 185 -6.24 -26.94 34.16
C VAL A 185 -6.10 -27.21 35.67
N HIS A 186 -4.92 -26.97 36.27
CA HIS A 186 -4.70 -27.17 37.70
C HIS A 186 -5.27 -26.05 38.60
N GLU A 187 -5.68 -24.93 38.00
CA GLU A 187 -6.35 -23.78 38.63
C GLU A 187 -7.87 -23.80 38.38
N GLY A 188 -8.41 -24.88 37.80
CA GLY A 188 -9.83 -25.03 37.48
C GLY A 188 -10.12 -25.11 35.99
N GLY A 189 -9.23 -24.59 35.14
CA GLY A 189 -9.31 -24.71 33.69
C GLY A 189 -10.66 -24.24 33.12
N SER A 190 -11.20 -25.02 32.19
CA SER A 190 -12.53 -24.79 31.62
C SER A 190 -13.69 -24.91 32.63
N GLY A 191 -13.44 -25.49 33.81
CA GLY A 191 -14.43 -25.59 34.87
C GLY A 191 -14.66 -24.28 35.61
N ALA A 192 -13.71 -23.34 35.54
CA ALA A 192 -13.80 -22.04 36.18
C ALA A 192 -14.64 -21.02 35.38
N VAL A 193 -14.90 -21.28 34.10
CA VAL A 193 -15.65 -20.38 33.19
C VAL A 193 -17.12 -20.78 33.16
N ASP A 194 -18.05 -19.91 33.55
CA ASP A 194 -19.49 -20.17 33.47
C ASP A 194 -19.96 -20.37 32.00
N PRO A 195 -20.62 -21.50 31.66
CA PRO A 195 -20.99 -21.79 30.28
C PRO A 195 -22.12 -20.88 29.77
N ASP A 196 -23.05 -20.47 30.64
CA ASP A 196 -24.18 -19.63 30.28
C ASP A 196 -23.69 -18.20 30.06
N ALA A 197 -22.81 -17.69 30.93
CA ALA A 197 -22.20 -16.37 30.78
C ALA A 197 -21.30 -16.27 29.52
N LEU A 198 -20.63 -17.37 29.15
CA LEU A 198 -19.84 -17.44 27.91
C LEU A 198 -20.76 -17.45 26.68
N ALA A 199 -21.89 -18.16 26.74
CA ALA A 199 -22.87 -18.18 25.66
C ALA A 199 -23.53 -16.82 25.43
N GLU A 200 -23.85 -16.08 26.50
CA GLU A 200 -24.37 -14.72 26.39
C GLU A 200 -23.42 -13.79 25.63
N ARG A 201 -22.11 -13.90 25.87
CA ARG A 201 -21.09 -13.09 25.18
C ARG A 201 -20.87 -13.46 23.72
N ARG A 202 -21.31 -14.63 23.27
CA ARG A 202 -21.30 -14.99 21.85
C ARG A 202 -22.37 -14.27 21.05
N THR A 203 -23.39 -13.71 21.71
CA THR A 203 -24.45 -12.92 21.07
C THR A 203 -23.83 -11.67 20.44
N ASP A 204 -24.28 -11.32 19.23
CA ASP A 204 -23.80 -10.16 18.47
C ASP A 204 -22.28 -10.18 18.19
N ILE A 205 -21.72 -11.38 18.00
CA ILE A 205 -20.35 -11.59 17.54
C ILE A 205 -20.41 -12.24 16.16
N ASP A 206 -19.46 -11.96 15.27
CA ASP A 206 -19.40 -12.62 13.97
C ASP A 206 -18.69 -13.96 14.08
N LEU A 207 -17.51 -13.99 14.73
CA LEU A 207 -16.65 -15.16 14.81
C LEU A 207 -16.28 -15.54 16.24
N LEU A 208 -16.30 -16.85 16.53
CA LEU A 208 -15.74 -17.44 17.75
C LEU A 208 -14.41 -18.13 17.45
N ALA A 209 -13.37 -17.71 18.16
CA ALA A 209 -12.05 -18.32 18.09
C ALA A 209 -11.65 -18.95 19.44
N VAL A 210 -10.82 -19.98 19.38
CA VAL A 210 -10.16 -20.56 20.57
C VAL A 210 -8.65 -20.59 20.42
N ALA A 211 -7.95 -20.32 21.51
CA ALA A 211 -6.52 -20.50 21.64
C ALA A 211 -6.21 -21.33 22.90
N GLY A 212 -5.72 -22.56 22.72
CA GLY A 212 -5.39 -23.46 23.82
C GLY A 212 -6.46 -24.52 24.13
N THR A 213 -6.06 -25.53 24.90
CA THR A 213 -6.90 -26.73 25.11
C THR A 213 -8.01 -26.48 26.12
N GLU A 214 -7.72 -25.74 27.21
CA GLU A 214 -8.70 -25.35 28.21
C GLU A 214 -9.80 -24.46 27.61
N ALA A 215 -9.43 -23.54 26.72
CA ALA A 215 -10.38 -22.71 25.98
C ALA A 215 -11.33 -23.54 25.11
N LEU A 216 -10.80 -24.49 24.34
CA LEU A 216 -11.61 -25.40 23.55
C LEU A 216 -12.57 -26.23 24.42
N ALA A 217 -12.13 -26.67 25.59
CA ALA A 217 -12.98 -27.39 26.53
C ALA A 217 -14.10 -26.50 27.10
N ALA A 218 -13.81 -25.21 27.38
CA ALA A 218 -14.82 -24.25 27.85
C ALA A 218 -15.90 -23.99 26.79
N VAL A 219 -15.50 -23.71 25.56
CA VAL A 219 -16.43 -23.49 24.42
C VAL A 219 -17.33 -24.71 24.17
N ARG A 220 -16.76 -25.92 24.20
CA ARG A 220 -17.55 -27.16 24.05
C ARG A 220 -18.53 -27.38 25.19
N ARG A 221 -18.16 -27.00 26.41
CA ARG A 221 -19.02 -27.11 27.59
C ARG A 221 -20.21 -26.15 27.51
N ALA A 222 -20.00 -24.97 26.93
CA ALA A 222 -21.05 -24.00 26.63
C ALA A 222 -21.92 -24.38 25.41
N GLY A 223 -21.57 -25.44 24.68
CA GLY A 223 -22.33 -25.88 23.50
C GLY A 223 -22.27 -24.91 22.32
N LEU A 224 -21.20 -24.11 22.22
CA LEU A 224 -21.03 -23.10 21.18
C LEU A 224 -20.32 -23.68 19.95
N ASP A 225 -20.75 -23.25 18.78
CA ASP A 225 -20.11 -23.56 17.50
C ASP A 225 -18.86 -22.70 17.31
N LEU A 226 -17.78 -23.36 16.88
CA LEU A 226 -16.45 -22.76 16.76
C LEU A 226 -16.10 -22.48 15.30
N ASP A 227 -15.71 -21.25 15.01
CA ASP A 227 -15.30 -20.83 13.67
C ASP A 227 -13.79 -21.01 13.46
N ILE A 228 -12.98 -20.60 14.44
CA ILE A 228 -11.51 -20.57 14.34
C ILE A 228 -10.87 -21.39 15.45
N ARG A 229 -10.18 -22.47 15.08
CA ARG A 229 -9.47 -23.33 16.04
C ARG A 229 -7.94 -23.21 16.00
N PHE A 230 -7.39 -22.88 14.84
CA PHE A 230 -5.95 -22.89 14.60
C PHE A 230 -5.53 -21.57 13.98
N GLY A 231 -4.30 -21.14 14.27
CA GLY A 231 -3.82 -19.83 13.82
C GLY A 231 -4.60 -18.66 14.41
N ALA A 232 -5.26 -18.86 15.56
CA ALA A 232 -6.19 -17.90 16.15
C ALA A 232 -5.61 -16.46 16.26
N PRO A 233 -4.37 -16.23 16.72
CA PRO A 233 -3.83 -14.87 16.78
C PRO A 233 -3.88 -14.12 15.44
N ALA A 234 -3.38 -14.75 14.37
CA ALA A 234 -3.38 -14.14 13.03
C ALA A 234 -4.80 -14.06 12.45
N ALA A 235 -5.60 -15.12 12.59
CA ALA A 235 -6.94 -15.17 12.02
C ALA A 235 -7.90 -14.16 12.65
N VAL A 236 -7.82 -13.95 13.97
CA VAL A 236 -8.61 -12.95 14.71
C VAL A 236 -8.21 -11.55 14.27
N ALA A 237 -6.90 -11.26 14.20
CA ALA A 237 -6.42 -9.96 13.77
C ALA A 237 -6.92 -9.64 12.34
N GLU A 238 -6.77 -10.56 11.40
CA GLU A 238 -7.27 -10.37 10.03
C GLU A 238 -8.79 -10.16 9.97
N ALA A 239 -9.56 -10.96 10.72
CA ALA A 239 -11.02 -10.81 10.77
C ALA A 239 -11.46 -9.43 11.29
N ALA A 240 -10.86 -8.96 12.38
CA ALA A 240 -11.15 -7.65 12.95
C ALA A 240 -10.74 -6.50 12.02
N HIS A 241 -9.60 -6.61 11.32
CA HIS A 241 -9.23 -5.66 10.25
C HIS A 241 -10.24 -5.62 9.11
N ARG A 242 -10.97 -6.72 8.89
CA ARG A 242 -12.02 -6.83 7.89
C ARG A 242 -13.39 -6.39 8.42
N GLY A 243 -13.45 -5.86 9.64
CA GLY A 243 -14.67 -5.31 10.24
C GLY A 243 -15.55 -6.36 10.92
N LEU A 244 -15.02 -7.53 11.25
CA LEU A 244 -15.76 -8.59 11.95
C LEU A 244 -15.51 -8.53 13.46
N ASP A 245 -16.58 -8.60 14.24
CA ASP A 245 -16.49 -8.70 15.69
C ASP A 245 -16.10 -10.13 16.09
N VAL A 246 -15.08 -10.26 16.94
CA VAL A 246 -14.50 -11.57 17.27
C VAL A 246 -14.45 -11.79 18.77
N LEU A 247 -15.03 -12.90 19.22
CA LEU A 247 -14.84 -13.43 20.57
C LEU A 247 -13.73 -14.47 20.54
N VAL A 248 -12.67 -14.24 21.31
CA VAL A 248 -11.57 -15.19 21.48
C VAL A 248 -11.62 -15.77 22.88
N VAL A 249 -11.74 -17.09 22.99
CA VAL A 249 -11.53 -17.78 24.26
C VAL A 249 -10.09 -18.29 24.26
N ALA A 250 -9.24 -17.76 25.13
CA ALA A 250 -7.81 -18.06 25.16
C ALA A 250 -7.42 -18.64 26.52
N SER A 251 -6.62 -19.71 26.56
CA SER A 251 -5.97 -20.08 27.81
C SER A 251 -5.01 -18.97 28.23
N VAL A 252 -4.77 -18.81 29.53
CA VAL A 252 -3.81 -17.82 30.05
C VAL A 252 -2.40 -17.99 29.47
N THR A 253 -2.05 -19.17 28.96
CA THR A 253 -0.77 -19.43 28.29
C THR A 253 -0.73 -18.89 26.86
N GLU A 254 -1.86 -18.92 26.15
CA GLU A 254 -1.97 -18.43 24.77
C GLU A 254 -2.40 -16.95 24.69
N LEU A 255 -2.86 -16.37 25.80
CA LEU A 255 -3.37 -15.01 25.88
C LEU A 255 -2.39 -13.98 25.33
N SER A 256 -1.10 -14.07 25.67
CA SER A 256 -0.10 -13.11 25.20
C SER A 256 0.03 -13.13 23.68
N ALA A 257 0.07 -14.32 23.06
CA ALA A 257 0.19 -14.44 21.62
C ALA A 257 -1.01 -13.82 20.88
N VAL A 258 -2.22 -13.98 21.42
CA VAL A 258 -3.42 -13.33 20.89
C VAL A 258 -3.32 -11.81 21.05
N THR A 259 -3.02 -11.31 22.25
CA THR A 259 -2.97 -9.86 22.49
C THR A 259 -1.82 -9.16 21.75
N ASP A 260 -0.69 -9.85 21.55
CA ASP A 260 0.45 -9.31 20.81
C ASP A 260 0.09 -9.17 19.32
N ALA A 261 -0.56 -10.19 18.72
CA ALA A 261 -1.03 -10.09 17.33
C ALA A 261 -2.04 -8.95 17.12
N LEU A 262 -2.92 -8.70 18.09
CA LEU A 262 -3.87 -7.58 18.03
C LEU A 262 -3.16 -6.23 18.13
N ARG A 263 -2.19 -6.10 19.04
CA ARG A 263 -1.39 -4.88 19.19
C ARG A 263 -0.52 -4.58 17.97
N ASP A 264 0.11 -5.62 17.41
CA ASP A 264 0.95 -5.48 16.20
C ASP A 264 0.11 -5.03 14.99
N GLY A 265 -1.19 -5.30 15.02
CA GLY A 265 -2.18 -4.82 14.05
C GLY A 265 -2.90 -3.52 14.45
N ASP A 266 -2.45 -2.80 15.48
CA ASP A 266 -3.09 -1.57 15.98
C ASP A 266 -4.57 -1.73 16.40
N LEU A 267 -5.04 -2.96 16.67
CA LEU A 267 -6.43 -3.25 17.04
C LEU A 267 -6.68 -3.07 18.54
N GLY A 268 -7.81 -2.43 18.87
CA GLY A 268 -8.34 -2.39 20.22
C GLY A 268 -8.93 -3.74 20.63
N TYR A 269 -8.78 -4.09 21.91
CA TYR A 269 -9.37 -5.32 22.45
C TYR A 269 -9.64 -5.20 23.96
N ASP A 270 -10.66 -5.94 24.41
CA ASP A 270 -11.02 -6.05 25.82
C ASP A 270 -10.72 -7.45 26.35
N VAL A 271 -10.09 -7.54 27.52
CA VAL A 271 -9.79 -8.82 28.18
C VAL A 271 -10.68 -8.98 29.40
N ILE A 272 -11.39 -10.11 29.47
CA ILE A 272 -12.26 -10.50 30.56
C ILE A 272 -11.71 -11.77 31.18
N ASP A 273 -11.62 -11.79 32.50
CA ASP A 273 -11.22 -12.98 33.24
C ASP A 273 -12.36 -13.99 33.30
N GLY A 274 -12.10 -15.20 32.82
CA GLY A 274 -13.02 -16.34 32.82
C GLY A 274 -13.58 -16.71 34.18
N GLU A 275 -12.84 -16.44 35.26
CA GLU A 275 -13.30 -16.70 36.64
C GLU A 275 -14.33 -15.68 37.12
N THR A 276 -14.39 -14.52 36.47
CA THR A 276 -15.28 -13.40 36.83
C THR A 276 -16.38 -13.14 35.80
N LEU A 277 -16.56 -14.08 34.87
CA LEU A 277 -17.40 -13.93 33.70
C LEU A 277 -18.89 -13.76 34.02
#